data_AF-A0A1M5EXQ7-F1
#
_entry.id   AF-A0A1M5EXQ7-F1
#
_cell.length_a   1.000
_cell.length_b   1.000
_cell.length_c   1.000
_cell.angle_alpha   90.00
_cell.angle_beta   90.00
_cell.angle_gamma   90.00
#
_symmetry.space_group_name_H-M   'P 1'
#
loop_
_entity.id
_entity.type
_entity.pdbx_description
1 polymer ?
#
loop_
_entity_poly.entity_id
_entity_poly.type
_entity_poly.pdbx_seq_one_letter_code
_entity_poly.pdbx_strand_id
1 'polypeptide(L)'
;MRNELLPVVPLLALLLTACDPGGLNTGVGEPSANPFGCTIRPNDPHLSTHAAQKGERRINAQVTIRCEHPATDVSVTSVLYRRDAGHWTEIDRGTGKAATLKAGNKLGANANAPCAPGTYETRGLAAATLPDGRHVKTEKELVSKQITNPCDKR
;
A
#
# COMPACT_ATOMS: atom_id res chain seq x y z
N MET A 1 -52.60 -54.50 3.06
CA MET A 1 -53.15 -53.95 1.80
C MET A 1 -52.60 -52.54 1.64
N ARG A 2 -52.20 -52.18 0.42
CA ARG A 2 -51.53 -50.94 0.01
C ARG A 2 -52.52 -49.77 -0.16
N ASN A 3 -52.00 -48.54 0.00
CA ASN A 3 -52.04 -47.40 -0.93
C ASN A 3 -51.81 -46.11 -0.09
N GLU A 4 -50.62 -45.52 -0.09
CA GLU A 4 -50.06 -44.58 -1.09
C GLU A 4 -50.85 -43.27 -1.25
N LEU A 5 -50.25 -42.14 -0.84
CA LEU A 5 -49.98 -40.95 -1.66
C LEU A 5 -49.38 -39.80 -0.82
N LEU A 6 -48.10 -39.49 -1.08
CA LEU A 6 -47.43 -38.18 -0.89
C LEU A 6 -47.91 -37.21 -2.02
N PRO A 7 -47.65 -35.87 -2.05
CA PRO A 7 -46.49 -35.08 -1.57
C PRO A 7 -46.91 -33.72 -0.93
N VAL A 8 -46.10 -32.74 -0.49
CA VAL A 8 -45.01 -31.95 -1.11
C VAL A 8 -44.30 -31.15 0.00
N VAL A 9 -42.98 -30.99 -0.16
CA VAL A 9 -42.00 -30.33 0.72
C VAL A 9 -41.84 -28.83 0.33
N PRO A 10 -41.50 -27.95 1.27
CA PRO A 10 -40.22 -27.21 1.13
C PRO A 10 -39.46 -27.20 2.47
N LEU A 11 -38.33 -27.89 2.60
CA LEU A 11 -36.97 -27.37 2.41
C LEU A 11 -36.73 -26.02 3.13
N LEU A 12 -36.49 -26.08 4.44
CA LEU A 12 -35.78 -25.01 5.14
C LEU A 12 -34.28 -25.37 5.13
N ALA A 13 -33.55 -24.76 4.20
CA ALA A 13 -32.10 -24.89 4.10
C ALA A 13 -31.38 -23.80 4.92
N LEU A 14 -30.41 -24.27 5.69
CA LEU A 14 -29.10 -23.67 6.01
C LEU A 14 -29.00 -22.17 6.32
N LEU A 15 -28.61 -21.86 7.55
CA LEU A 15 -27.62 -20.81 7.85
C LEU A 15 -26.64 -21.32 8.92
N LEU A 16 -25.73 -22.21 8.50
CA LEU A 16 -24.46 -22.42 9.19
C LEU A 16 -23.52 -21.31 8.70
N THR A 17 -23.33 -20.26 9.49
CA THR A 17 -22.22 -19.32 9.28
C THR A 17 -20.94 -20.03 9.68
N ALA A 18 -20.40 -20.81 8.75
CA ALA A 18 -19.05 -21.33 8.82
C ALA A 18 -18.07 -20.16 8.93
N CYS A 19 -17.18 -20.24 9.90
CA CYS A 19 -15.89 -19.56 9.87
C CYS A 19 -15.26 -19.85 8.51
N ASP A 20 -14.96 -18.79 7.76
CA ASP A 20 -14.15 -18.86 6.55
C ASP A 20 -12.70 -18.54 6.96
N PRO A 21 -11.80 -19.52 7.15
CA PRO A 21 -10.37 -19.28 7.20
C PRO A 21 -9.87 -19.17 5.76
N GLY A 22 -10.43 -18.22 5.01
CA GLY A 22 -10.11 -17.96 3.61
C GLY A 22 -9.05 -16.89 3.50
N GLY A 23 -7.78 -17.29 3.45
CA GLY A 23 -6.69 -16.41 3.08
C GLY A 23 -6.91 -15.80 1.69
N LEU A 24 -7.13 -14.48 1.64
CA LEU A 24 -7.00 -13.68 0.43
C LEU A 24 -5.73 -12.83 0.56
N ASN A 25 -4.62 -13.48 0.25
CA ASN A 25 -3.37 -12.83 -0.14
C ASN A 25 -3.55 -12.23 -1.55
N THR A 26 -4.22 -11.09 -1.68
CA THR A 26 -4.14 -10.22 -2.87
C THR A 26 -4.49 -8.78 -2.50
N GLY A 27 -3.89 -8.25 -1.45
CA GLY A 27 -3.76 -6.80 -1.28
C GLY A 27 -2.72 -6.24 -2.24
N VAL A 28 -2.93 -6.35 -3.55
CA VAL A 28 -2.33 -5.35 -4.45
C VAL A 28 -3.05 -4.07 -4.06
N GLY A 29 -2.37 -3.14 -3.38
CA GLY A 29 -2.94 -1.82 -3.16
C GLY A 29 -3.33 -1.27 -4.52
N GLU A 30 -4.61 -1.36 -4.87
CA GLU A 30 -5.13 -0.73 -6.07
C GLU A 30 -4.70 0.72 -5.99
N PRO A 31 -4.17 1.31 -7.07
CA PRO A 31 -4.01 2.74 -7.10
C PRO A 31 -5.38 3.32 -6.77
N SER A 32 -5.51 3.94 -5.60
CA SER A 32 -6.69 4.72 -5.28
C SER A 32 -6.76 5.77 -6.38
N ALA A 33 -7.60 5.53 -7.38
CA ALA A 33 -8.01 6.52 -8.36
C ALA A 33 -8.79 7.55 -7.56
N ASN A 34 -8.03 8.45 -6.95
CA ASN A 34 -8.57 9.45 -6.06
C ASN A 34 -9.29 10.45 -6.97
N PRO A 35 -10.53 10.87 -6.68
CA PRO A 35 -11.31 11.81 -7.50
C PRO A 35 -10.69 13.22 -7.63
N PHE A 36 -9.42 13.36 -7.22
CA PHE A 36 -8.64 14.58 -7.10
C PHE A 36 -7.57 14.72 -8.19
N GLY A 37 -7.56 13.84 -9.19
CA GLY A 37 -6.60 13.91 -10.31
C GLY A 37 -5.15 13.67 -9.90
N CYS A 38 -4.89 13.00 -8.77
CA CYS A 38 -3.56 12.56 -8.38
C CYS A 38 -3.57 11.08 -8.00
N THR A 39 -2.61 10.32 -8.54
CA THR A 39 -2.33 8.93 -8.18
C THR A 39 -1.19 8.89 -7.17
N ILE A 40 -1.40 8.20 -6.05
CA ILE A 40 -0.36 7.97 -5.05
C ILE A 40 -0.09 6.47 -4.99
N ARG A 41 1.18 6.10 -4.99
CA ARG A 41 1.61 4.71 -5.06
C ARG A 41 2.76 4.44 -4.10
N PRO A 42 2.49 3.77 -2.97
CA PRO A 42 3.50 3.06 -2.20
C PRO A 42 4.04 1.90 -3.03
N ASN A 43 5.35 1.83 -3.20
CA ASN A 43 6.05 0.72 -3.82
C ASN A 43 6.47 -0.29 -2.76
N ASP A 44 6.47 -1.56 -3.14
CA ASP A 44 6.92 -2.65 -2.26
C ASP A 44 8.37 -2.42 -1.81
N PRO A 45 8.69 -2.67 -0.52
CA PRO A 45 10.06 -2.60 -0.04
C PRO A 45 10.98 -3.55 -0.83
N HIS A 46 12.10 -3.02 -1.29
CA HIS A 46 13.07 -3.78 -2.09
C HIS A 46 14.50 -3.42 -1.68
N LEU A 47 15.45 -4.27 -2.04
CA LEU A 47 16.87 -3.96 -1.87
C LEU A 47 17.23 -2.71 -2.69
N SER A 48 17.87 -1.74 -2.04
CA SER A 48 18.37 -0.53 -2.69
C SER A 48 19.52 -0.88 -3.63
N THR A 49 19.28 -0.78 -4.93
CA THR A 49 20.31 -0.99 -5.95
C THR A 49 21.43 0.04 -5.85
N HIS A 50 21.10 1.28 -5.49
CA HIS A 50 22.10 2.35 -5.31
C HIS A 50 23.00 2.10 -4.09
N ALA A 51 22.44 1.63 -2.98
CA ALA A 51 23.24 1.25 -1.81
C ALA A 51 24.11 0.03 -2.14
N ALA A 52 23.55 -0.96 -2.84
CA ALA A 52 24.28 -2.17 -3.24
C ALA A 52 25.50 -1.86 -4.11
N GLN A 53 25.42 -0.89 -5.02
CA GLN A 53 26.55 -0.40 -5.82
C GLN A 53 27.67 0.21 -4.97
N LYS A 54 27.36 0.70 -3.77
CA LYS A 54 28.31 1.24 -2.80
C LYS A 54 28.78 0.19 -1.78
N GLY A 55 28.40 -1.07 -1.95
CA GLY A 55 28.70 -2.15 -1.00
C GLY A 55 27.81 -2.19 0.24
N GLU A 56 26.74 -1.37 0.28
CA GLU A 56 25.80 -1.32 1.40
C GLU A 56 24.53 -2.12 1.12
N ARG A 57 24.07 -2.90 2.11
CA ARG A 57 22.78 -3.61 2.03
C ARG A 57 21.70 -2.83 2.77
N ARG A 58 20.88 -2.09 2.02
CA ARG A 58 19.77 -1.30 2.55
C ARG A 58 18.46 -1.64 1.88
N ILE A 59 17.37 -1.59 2.64
CA ILE A 59 16.00 -1.65 2.12
C ILE A 59 15.58 -0.24 1.75
N ASN A 60 14.94 -0.10 0.60
CA ASN A 60 14.32 1.14 0.15
C ASN A 60 12.79 0.96 0.08
N ALA A 61 12.08 1.85 0.76
CA ALA A 61 10.64 2.02 0.69
C ALA A 61 10.33 3.35 0.01
N GLN A 62 9.64 3.28 -1.12
CA GLN A 62 9.34 4.46 -1.92
C GLN A 62 7.84 4.70 -1.99
N VAL A 63 7.44 5.95 -1.84
CA VAL A 63 6.09 6.41 -2.19
C VAL A 63 6.21 7.47 -3.27
N THR A 64 5.36 7.38 -4.29
CA THR A 64 5.29 8.36 -5.37
C THR A 64 3.91 8.99 -5.45
N ILE A 65 3.85 10.27 -5.82
CA ILE A 65 2.64 10.97 -6.22
C ILE A 65 2.81 11.49 -7.64
N ARG A 66 1.76 11.37 -8.45
CA ARG A 66 1.67 11.91 -9.80
C ARG A 66 0.30 12.55 -9.97
N CYS A 67 0.26 13.79 -10.41
CA CYS A 67 -0.99 14.49 -10.68
C CYS A 67 -1.23 14.63 -12.19
N GLU A 68 -2.47 14.48 -12.63
CA GLU A 68 -2.95 14.68 -14.01
C GLU A 68 -2.94 16.15 -14.40
N HIS A 69 -3.15 17.03 -13.41
CA HIS A 69 -3.06 18.48 -13.54
C HIS A 69 -1.88 19.04 -12.73
N PRO A 70 -1.42 20.27 -13.02
CA PRO A 70 -0.44 20.93 -12.17
C PRO A 70 -0.96 21.05 -10.74
N ALA A 71 -0.09 20.89 -9.75
CA ALA A 71 -0.44 21.05 -8.34
C ALA A 71 0.63 21.87 -7.63
N THR A 72 0.24 22.56 -6.56
CA THR A 72 1.15 23.30 -5.69
C THR A 72 1.19 22.69 -4.29
N ASP A 73 2.16 23.12 -3.48
CA ASP A 73 2.31 22.70 -2.07
C ASP A 73 2.28 21.17 -1.90
N VAL A 74 2.89 20.47 -2.85
CA VAL A 74 2.84 19.02 -2.91
C VAL A 74 3.79 18.44 -1.88
N SER A 75 3.29 17.53 -1.07
CA SER A 75 4.08 16.74 -0.14
C SER A 75 3.74 15.26 -0.26
N VAL A 76 4.74 14.41 -0.14
CA VAL A 76 4.60 12.95 -0.10
C VAL A 76 5.50 12.40 0.99
N THR A 77 4.98 11.45 1.75
CA THR A 77 5.69 10.80 2.85
C THR A 77 5.75 9.31 2.56
N SER A 78 6.93 8.74 2.72
CA SER A 78 7.19 7.30 2.72
C SER A 78 7.58 6.89 4.12
N VAL A 79 6.93 5.85 4.65
CA VAL A 79 7.25 5.27 5.95
C VAL A 79 7.54 3.79 5.75
N LEU A 80 8.70 3.36 6.21
CA LEU A 80 9.08 1.96 6.17
C LEU A 80 8.72 1.32 7.51
N TYR A 81 7.92 0.26 7.46
CA TYR A 81 7.60 -0.56 8.63
C TYR A 81 8.27 -1.92 8.52
N ARG A 82 8.65 -2.48 9.68
CA ARG A 82 9.09 -3.87 9.83
C ARG A 82 8.25 -4.57 10.88
N ARG A 83 7.87 -5.82 10.60
CA ARG A 83 7.17 -6.70 11.53
C ARG A 83 8.15 -7.65 12.20
N ASP A 84 8.31 -7.48 13.51
CA ASP A 84 9.12 -8.35 14.36
C ASP A 84 8.23 -8.98 15.42
N ALA A 85 8.30 -10.31 15.59
CA ALA A 85 7.49 -11.05 16.57
C ALA A 85 5.99 -10.70 16.57
N GLY A 86 5.43 -10.39 15.39
CA GLY A 86 4.03 -10.04 15.22
C GLY A 86 3.70 -8.54 15.30
N HIS A 87 4.64 -7.69 15.72
CA HIS A 87 4.43 -6.24 15.90
C HIS A 87 5.04 -5.41 14.77
N TRP A 88 4.25 -4.49 14.23
CA TRP A 88 4.72 -3.51 13.25
C TRP A 88 5.41 -2.34 13.95
N THR A 89 6.64 -2.04 13.51
CA THR A 89 7.45 -0.93 14.00
C THR A 89 7.85 -0.05 12.83
N GLU A 90 7.66 1.26 12.94
CA GLU A 90 8.24 2.23 12.01
C GLU A 90 9.76 2.22 12.19
N ILE A 91 10.50 2.01 11.10
CA ILE A 91 11.97 1.91 11.14
C ILE A 91 12.67 3.06 10.41
N ASP A 92 12.00 3.69 9.45
CA ASP A 92 12.49 4.92 8.83
C ASP A 92 11.36 5.70 8.14
N ARG A 93 11.59 6.99 7.90
CA ARG A 93 10.64 7.91 7.26
C ARG A 93 11.34 8.89 6.35
N GLY A 94 10.82 9.00 5.13
CA GLY A 94 11.24 10.00 4.14
C GLY A 94 10.09 10.94 3.79
N THR A 95 10.42 12.20 3.48
CA THR A 95 9.46 13.17 2.95
C THR A 95 10.02 13.85 1.70
N GLY A 96 9.20 13.95 0.67
CA GLY A 96 9.44 14.74 -0.53
C GLY A 96 8.49 15.93 -0.56
N LYS A 97 8.98 17.10 -0.99
CA LYS A 97 8.17 18.31 -1.13
C LYS A 97 8.46 18.98 -2.48
N ALA A 98 7.45 19.60 -3.06
CA ALA A 98 7.59 20.45 -4.23
C ALA A 98 6.61 21.63 -4.12
N ALA A 99 7.12 22.85 -4.31
CA ALA A 99 6.28 24.04 -4.40
C ALA A 99 5.31 23.95 -5.60
N THR A 100 5.77 23.35 -6.70
CA THR A 100 4.94 23.06 -7.86
C THR A 100 5.31 21.70 -8.44
N LEU A 101 4.31 20.86 -8.70
CA LEU A 101 4.41 19.62 -9.45
C LEU A 101 3.70 19.81 -10.79
N LYS A 102 4.44 19.74 -11.90
CA LYS A 102 3.85 19.81 -13.23
C LYS A 102 2.97 18.59 -13.51
N ALA A 103 1.93 18.77 -14.31
CA ALA A 103 1.07 17.68 -14.79
C ALA A 103 1.91 16.53 -15.36
N GLY A 104 1.57 15.31 -14.96
CA GLY A 104 2.26 14.09 -15.39
C GLY A 104 3.62 13.84 -14.74
N ASN A 105 4.21 14.80 -14.02
CA ASN A 105 5.48 14.58 -13.32
C ASN A 105 5.26 13.82 -12.00
N LYS A 106 6.30 13.14 -11.56
CA LYS A 106 6.31 12.39 -10.31
C LYS A 106 7.11 13.15 -9.26
N LEU A 107 6.58 13.19 -8.03
CA LEU A 107 7.33 13.48 -6.82
C LEU A 107 7.42 12.20 -6.01
N GLY A 108 8.58 11.95 -5.39
CA GLY A 108 8.80 10.76 -4.57
C GLY A 108 9.38 11.08 -3.21
N ALA A 109 9.14 10.19 -2.26
CA ALA A 109 9.82 10.12 -0.98
C ALA A 109 10.39 8.71 -0.79
N ASN A 110 11.57 8.62 -0.18
CA ASN A 110 12.23 7.36 0.11
C ASN A 110 12.54 7.26 1.61
N ALA A 111 12.17 6.15 2.23
CA ALA A 111 12.64 5.73 3.53
C ALA A 111 13.62 4.57 3.33
N ASN A 112 14.76 4.59 4.01
CA ASN A 112 15.85 3.65 3.85
C ASN A 112 16.36 3.15 5.21
N ALA A 113 16.42 1.83 5.37
CA ALA A 113 16.99 1.22 6.57
C ALA A 113 18.05 0.16 6.23
N PRO A 114 19.01 -0.12 7.12
CA PRO A 114 19.87 -1.30 7.00
C PRO A 114 19.06 -2.58 6.85
N CYS A 115 19.58 -3.55 6.10
CA CYS A 115 18.96 -4.86 5.99
C CYS A 115 18.95 -5.59 7.34
N ALA A 116 17.78 -6.08 7.73
CA ALA A 116 17.59 -7.02 8.83
C ALA A 116 16.54 -8.08 8.43
N PRO A 117 16.54 -9.29 9.03
CA PRO A 117 15.45 -10.23 8.86
C PRO A 117 14.11 -9.62 9.29
N GLY A 118 13.02 -9.99 8.61
CA GLY A 118 11.67 -9.55 8.95
C GLY A 118 10.74 -9.42 7.74
N THR A 119 9.48 -9.10 8.01
CA THR A 119 8.49 -8.73 6.98
C THR A 119 8.35 -7.22 6.95
N TYR A 120 8.36 -6.64 5.76
CA TYR A 120 8.38 -5.19 5.55
C TYR A 120 7.16 -4.74 4.77
N GLU A 121 6.69 -3.52 5.03
CA GLU A 121 5.72 -2.82 4.18
C GLU A 121 6.06 -1.33 4.10
N THR A 122 5.72 -0.72 2.96
CA THR A 122 5.79 0.73 2.78
C THR A 122 4.41 1.31 3.03
N ARG A 123 4.33 2.38 3.81
CA ARG A 123 3.11 3.17 3.97
C ARG A 123 3.31 4.57 3.42
N GLY A 124 2.27 5.10 2.80
CA GLY A 124 2.31 6.36 2.09
C GLY A 124 1.19 7.31 2.46
N LEU A 125 1.56 8.57 2.61
CA LEU A 125 0.64 9.70 2.71
C LEU A 125 1.06 10.76 1.71
N ALA A 126 0.11 11.55 1.22
CA ALA A 126 0.44 12.70 0.39
C ALA A 126 -0.62 13.81 0.53
N ALA A 127 -0.22 15.03 0.21
CA ALA A 127 -1.09 16.18 0.12
C ALA A 127 -0.67 17.09 -1.04
N ALA A 128 -1.61 17.85 -1.58
CA ALA A 128 -1.38 18.79 -2.68
C ALA A 128 -2.51 19.84 -2.74
N THR A 129 -2.23 20.99 -3.33
CA THR A 129 -3.24 21.99 -3.72
C THR A 129 -3.47 21.92 -5.22
N LEU A 130 -4.73 21.78 -5.64
CA LEU A 130 -5.14 21.66 -7.03
C LEU A 130 -5.32 23.04 -7.70
N PRO A 131 -5.41 23.12 -9.04
CA PRO A 131 -5.58 24.40 -9.75
C PRO A 131 -6.84 25.18 -9.36
N ASP A 132 -7.87 24.49 -8.88
CA ASP A 132 -9.12 25.11 -8.39
C ASP A 132 -9.00 25.65 -6.94
N GLY A 133 -7.80 25.59 -6.35
CA GLY A 133 -7.50 26.05 -5.01
C GLY A 133 -7.83 25.05 -3.89
N ARG A 134 -8.41 23.87 -4.20
CA ARG A 134 -8.70 22.87 -3.18
C ARG A 134 -7.41 22.19 -2.71
N HIS A 135 -7.26 22.10 -1.39
CA HIS A 135 -6.22 21.28 -0.77
C HIS A 135 -6.74 19.86 -0.55
N VAL A 136 -6.04 18.88 -1.12
CA VAL A 136 -6.36 17.45 -1.04
C VAL A 136 -5.28 16.71 -0.27
N LYS A 137 -5.68 15.72 0.54
CA LYS A 137 -4.75 14.86 1.27
C LYS A 137 -5.29 13.43 1.34
N THR A 138 -4.40 12.45 1.48
CA THR A 138 -4.79 11.08 1.80
C THR A 138 -5.45 11.03 3.18
N GLU A 139 -6.67 10.49 3.25
CA GLU A 139 -7.39 10.33 4.52
C GLU A 139 -6.86 9.15 5.35
N LYS A 140 -6.34 8.11 4.67
CA LYS A 140 -5.75 6.92 5.28
C LYS A 140 -4.41 6.63 4.62
N GLU A 141 -3.51 6.00 5.38
CA GLU A 141 -2.25 5.51 4.84
C GLU A 141 -2.53 4.48 3.74
N LEU A 142 -1.93 4.69 2.56
CA LEU A 142 -1.88 3.69 1.52
C LEU A 142 -0.77 2.71 1.86
N VAL A 143 -1.04 1.41 1.76
CA VAL A 143 -0.10 0.36 2.18
C VAL A 143 0.33 -0.47 0.97
N SER A 144 1.63 -0.73 0.83
CA SER A 144 2.17 -1.61 -0.22
C SER A 144 1.91 -3.08 0.09
N LYS A 145 2.40 -3.99 -0.75
CA LYS A 145 2.49 -5.40 -0.37
C LYS A 145 3.50 -5.59 0.75
N GLN A 146 3.29 -6.65 1.52
CA GLN A 146 4.23 -7.13 2.51
C GLN A 146 5.32 -7.98 1.86
N ILE A 147 6.58 -7.70 2.16
CA ILE A 147 7.74 -8.41 1.61
C ILE A 147 8.58 -8.96 2.75
N THR A 148 8.69 -10.29 2.82
CA THR A 148 9.58 -10.97 3.77
C THR A 148 10.99 -11.03 3.22
N ASN A 149 11.96 -10.64 4.06
CA ASN A 149 13.40 -10.65 3.79
C ASN A 149 13.75 -10.13 2.38
N PRO A 150 13.40 -8.87 2.04
CA PRO A 150 13.65 -8.29 0.72
C PRO A 150 15.13 -8.29 0.33
N CYS A 151 16.03 -8.35 1.31
CA CYS A 151 17.47 -8.36 1.09
C CYS A 151 18.02 -9.71 0.62
N ASP A 152 17.30 -10.81 0.82
CA ASP A 152 17.79 -12.16 0.47
C ASP A 152 17.56 -12.53 -1.00
N LYS A 153 16.78 -11.70 -1.71
CA LYS A 153 16.57 -11.83 -3.15
C LYS A 153 17.84 -11.36 -3.86
N ARG A 154 18.54 -12.30 -4.49
CA ARG A 154 19.74 -12.08 -5.33
C ARG A 154 19.34 -11.59 -6.72
#